data_AF-A0A6S7I816-F1
#
_entry.id   AF-A0A6S7I816-F1
#
_cell.length_a   1.000
_cell.length_b   1.000
_cell.length_c   1.000
_cell.angle_alpha   90.00
_cell.angle_beta   90.00
_cell.angle_gamma   90.00
#
_symmetry.space_group_name_H-M   'P 1'
#
loop_
_entity.id
_entity.type
_entity.pdbx_description
1 polymer ?
#
loop_
_entity_poly.entity_id
_entity_poly.type
_entity_poly.pdbx_seq_one_letter_code
_entity_poly.pdbx_strand_id
1 'polypeptide(L)'
;MATLLIGDTKVPLKSLLLRSSHSVRNMSETVWNQTIVTIKAKSRGIHNITEEIQKLPQLTGYKIGLANLCLQHTSASLSLNECWDTTVRDDMEMMLNRLAPEDAPYKHQMEGPDDMPGIVQ
;
A
#
# COMPACT_ATOMS: atom_id res chain seq x y z
N MET A 1 4.96 -0.29 -10.92
CA MET A 1 4.84 -1.42 -9.98
C MET A 1 4.51 -0.85 -8.61
N ALA A 2 3.77 -1.57 -7.77
CA ALA A 2 3.33 -1.09 -6.47
C ALA A 2 4.20 -1.65 -5.34
N THR A 3 4.73 -0.75 -4.53
CA THR A 3 5.65 -1.04 -3.44
C THR A 3 5.08 -0.51 -2.14
N LEU A 4 5.05 -1.37 -1.13
CA LEU A 4 4.56 -1.08 0.21
C LEU A 4 5.75 -0.86 1.14
N LEU A 5 5.81 0.35 1.69
CA LEU A 5 6.70 0.77 2.75
C LEU A 5 6.03 0.46 4.08
N ILE A 6 6.64 -0.38 4.91
CA ILE A 6 6.10 -0.76 6.21
C ILE A 6 7.02 -0.20 7.29
N GLY A 7 6.50 0.73 8.10
CA GLY A 7 7.01 1.00 9.44
C GLY A 7 6.64 -0.16 10.37
N ASP A 8 7.39 -0.35 11.45
CA ASP A 8 7.53 -1.61 12.20
C ASP A 8 6.21 -2.12 12.85
N THR A 9 5.30 -2.67 12.05
CA THR A 9 3.94 -3.01 12.49
C THR A 9 3.52 -4.42 12.07
N LYS A 10 3.32 -5.26 13.09
CA LYS A 10 2.73 -6.61 13.01
C LYS A 10 1.20 -6.55 12.94
N VAL A 11 0.61 -5.76 12.04
CA VAL A 11 -0.85 -5.58 11.99
C VAL A 11 -1.42 -5.94 10.62
N PRO A 12 -2.47 -6.79 10.55
CA PRO A 12 -3.06 -7.19 9.27
C PRO A 12 -3.75 -6.01 8.60
N LEU A 13 -3.35 -5.77 7.35
CA LEU A 13 -3.94 -4.75 6.48
C LEU A 13 -5.39 -5.13 6.16
N LYS A 14 -6.34 -4.26 6.49
CA LYS A 14 -7.75 -4.41 6.14
C LYS A 14 -8.14 -3.24 5.25
N SER A 15 -8.34 -3.45 3.96
CA SER A 15 -9.06 -2.47 3.13
C SER A 15 -10.58 -2.67 3.15
N LEU A 16 -11.42 -1.87 2.45
CA LEU A 16 -12.88 -1.72 2.66
C LEU A 16 -13.74 -2.03 1.39
N LEU A 17 -15.04 -2.33 1.59
CA LEU A 17 -16.13 -2.77 0.68
C LEU A 17 -16.30 -2.17 -0.75
N LEU A 18 -16.82 -3.00 -1.68
CA LEU A 18 -17.83 -2.57 -2.67
C LEU A 18 -18.94 -3.59 -2.93
N ARG A 19 -20.13 -3.05 -3.23
CA ARG A 19 -21.28 -3.79 -3.73
C ARG A 19 -21.27 -3.87 -5.25
N SER A 20 -21.53 -5.06 -5.78
CA SER A 20 -22.04 -5.26 -7.13
C SER A 20 -23.53 -5.58 -7.05
N SER A 21 -24.36 -4.86 -7.78
CA SER A 21 -25.70 -5.30 -8.19
C SER A 21 -25.68 -5.51 -9.70
N HIS A 22 -25.82 -6.76 -10.14
CA HIS A 22 -26.09 -7.08 -11.54
C HIS A 22 -27.61 -7.10 -11.76
N SER A 23 -28.11 -6.31 -12.72
CA SER A 23 -28.93 -6.83 -13.84
C SER A 23 -29.33 -5.73 -14.85
N VAL A 24 -29.22 -6.09 -16.13
CA VAL A 24 -29.88 -5.53 -17.33
C VAL A 24 -29.18 -4.42 -18.14
N ARG A 25 -28.90 -4.81 -19.39
CA ARG A 25 -28.66 -4.06 -20.62
C ARG A 25 -29.13 -2.59 -20.61
N ASN A 26 -28.19 -1.65 -20.53
CA ASN A 26 -28.22 -0.35 -21.19
C ASN A 26 -26.81 0.25 -21.23
N MET A 27 -26.47 0.91 -22.34
CA MET A 27 -25.13 1.44 -22.59
C MET A 27 -24.97 2.80 -21.89
N SER A 28 -24.49 2.77 -20.63
CA SER A 28 -23.69 3.82 -19.93
C SER A 28 -23.74 3.72 -18.40
N GLU A 29 -23.77 2.53 -17.80
CA GLU A 29 -23.53 2.43 -16.35
C GLU A 29 -22.03 2.43 -16.05
N THR A 30 -21.58 3.41 -15.26
CA THR A 30 -20.24 3.42 -14.68
C THR A 30 -20.13 2.26 -13.69
N VAL A 31 -19.49 1.17 -14.13
CA VAL A 31 -19.23 0.01 -13.27
C VAL A 31 -18.00 0.31 -12.41
N TRP A 32 -18.21 0.66 -11.14
CA TRP A 32 -17.16 0.78 -10.14
C TRP A 32 -17.06 -0.53 -9.32
N ASN A 33 -15.84 -0.90 -8.90
CA ASN A 33 -15.55 -2.04 -8.01
C ASN A 33 -14.49 -1.61 -6.98
N GLN A 34 -14.57 -2.13 -5.76
CA GLN A 34 -13.64 -1.89 -4.64
C GLN A 34 -13.65 -3.19 -3.84
N THR A 35 -12.49 -3.55 -3.36
CA THR A 35 -12.34 -4.80 -2.66
C THR A 35 -11.33 -4.63 -1.55
N ILE A 36 -11.53 -5.45 -0.53
CA ILE A 36 -10.65 -5.54 0.61
C ILE A 36 -9.56 -6.53 0.26
N VAL A 37 -8.33 -6.06 0.20
CA VAL A 37 -7.15 -6.89 0.01
C VAL A 37 -6.35 -6.86 1.29
N THR A 38 -6.26 -8.02 1.93
CA THR A 38 -5.40 -8.20 3.09
C THR A 38 -4.05 -8.71 2.64
N ILE A 39 -3.03 -7.90 2.87
CA ILE A 39 -1.63 -8.26 2.65
C ILE A 39 -1.09 -8.82 3.96
N LYS A 40 -0.28 -9.89 3.87
CA LYS A 40 0.37 -10.48 5.04
C LYS A 40 1.31 -9.46 5.68
N ALA A 41 1.36 -9.47 7.02
CA ALA A 41 2.32 -8.67 7.76
C ALA A 41 3.75 -8.95 7.25
N LYS A 42 4.52 -7.88 7.05
CA LYS A 42 5.93 -7.95 6.70
C LYS A 42 6.74 -7.29 7.80
N SER A 43 8.03 -7.58 7.86
CA SER A 43 8.97 -6.78 8.65
C SER A 43 9.06 -5.36 8.09
N ARG A 44 9.61 -4.44 8.88
CA ARG A 44 10.04 -3.13 8.41
C ARG A 44 10.85 -3.23 7.10
N GLY A 45 10.63 -2.26 6.22
CA GLY A 45 11.34 -2.13 4.95
C GLY A 45 10.42 -2.00 3.73
N ILE A 46 10.99 -2.25 2.55
CA ILE A 46 10.36 -2.01 1.26
C ILE A 46 9.94 -3.33 0.59
N HIS A 47 8.65 -3.52 0.40
CA HIS A 47 8.08 -4.77 -0.13
C HIS A 47 7.35 -4.55 -1.45
N ASN A 48 7.68 -5.33 -2.48
CA ASN A 48 6.86 -5.35 -3.69
C ASN A 48 5.57 -6.12 -3.43
N ILE A 49 4.42 -5.49 -3.71
CA ILE A 49 3.08 -6.05 -3.53
C ILE A 49 2.32 -6.18 -4.86
N THR A 50 3.01 -5.98 -5.98
CA THR A 50 2.38 -5.96 -7.31
C THR A 50 1.66 -7.26 -7.62
N GLU A 51 2.24 -8.41 -7.24
CA GLU A 51 1.62 -9.71 -7.50
C GLU A 51 0.34 -9.92 -6.69
N GLU A 52 0.32 -9.49 -5.43
CA GLU A 52 -0.84 -9.56 -4.56
C GLU A 52 -2.01 -8.73 -5.12
N ILE A 53 -1.72 -7.57 -5.71
CA ILE A 53 -2.72 -6.73 -6.38
C ILE A 53 -3.15 -7.34 -7.73
N GLN A 54 -2.23 -7.88 -8.53
CA GLN A 54 -2.56 -8.47 -9.83
C GLN A 54 -3.43 -9.73 -9.73
N LYS A 55 -3.37 -10.45 -8.60
CA LYS A 55 -4.21 -11.64 -8.33
C LYS A 55 -5.70 -11.30 -8.11
N LEU A 56 -6.07 -10.03 -8.06
CA LEU A 56 -7.46 -9.62 -7.88
C LEU A 56 -8.27 -9.94 -9.14
N PRO A 57 -9.26 -10.86 -9.06
CA PRO A 57 -10.02 -11.29 -10.23
C PRO A 57 -10.76 -10.14 -10.90
N GLN A 58 -11.13 -9.10 -10.13
CA GLN A 58 -11.85 -7.93 -10.62
C GLN A 58 -11.04 -7.14 -11.65
N LEU A 59 -9.71 -7.15 -11.58
CA LEU A 59 -8.87 -6.42 -12.54
C LEU A 59 -8.98 -6.99 -13.95
N THR A 60 -9.18 -8.31 -14.08
CA THR A 60 -9.27 -8.97 -15.40
C THR A 60 -10.56 -8.67 -16.14
N GLY A 61 -11.60 -8.19 -15.45
CA GLY A 61 -12.89 -7.84 -16.02
C GLY A 61 -12.93 -6.50 -16.77
N TYR A 62 -11.90 -5.66 -16.61
CA TYR A 62 -11.84 -4.32 -17.19
C TYR A 62 -10.74 -4.22 -18.24
N LYS A 63 -11.07 -3.69 -19.43
CA LYS A 63 -10.07 -3.38 -20.46
C LYS A 63 -9.37 -2.04 -20.24
N ILE A 64 -10.12 -1.05 -19.74
CA ILE A 64 -9.67 0.31 -19.45
C ILE A 64 -10.42 0.75 -18.20
N GLY A 65 -9.72 1.39 -17.25
CA GLY A 65 -10.31 1.88 -16.01
C GLY A 65 -9.30 2.63 -15.16
N LEU A 66 -9.76 3.14 -14.02
CA LEU A 66 -8.92 3.76 -13.00
C LEU A 66 -8.94 2.87 -11.75
N ALA A 67 -7.76 2.56 -11.23
CA ALA A 67 -7.60 1.82 -9.97
C ALA A 67 -7.09 2.77 -8.88
N ASN A 68 -7.87 2.93 -7.82
CA ASN A 68 -7.47 3.68 -6.63
C ASN A 68 -7.03 2.68 -5.56
N LEU A 69 -5.77 2.78 -5.14
CA LEU A 69 -5.21 1.98 -4.06
C LEU A 69 -5.13 2.86 -2.81
N CYS A 70 -5.89 2.52 -1.78
CA CYS A 70 -5.90 3.22 -0.49
C CYS A 70 -5.38 2.27 0.59
N LEU A 71 -4.26 2.67 1.20
CA LEU A 71 -3.67 1.95 2.31
C LEU A 71 -4.36 2.37 3.61
N GLN A 72 -4.97 1.41 4.31
CA GLN A 72 -5.68 1.66 5.58
C GLN A 72 -4.76 1.39 6.76
N HIS A 73 -3.67 2.15 6.81
CA HIS A 73 -2.66 2.04 7.86
C HIS A 73 -2.03 3.42 8.08
N THR A 74 -1.64 3.73 9.32
CA THR A 74 -1.10 5.05 9.69
C THR A 74 0.42 5.10 9.71
N SER A 75 1.08 3.95 9.87
CA SER A 75 2.56 3.82 9.89
C SER A 75 3.09 3.00 8.72
N ALA A 76 2.40 3.02 7.59
CA ALA A 76 2.86 2.41 6.35
C ALA A 76 2.43 3.28 5.16
N SER A 77 3.21 3.25 4.09
CA SER A 77 3.05 4.09 2.90
C SER A 77 3.00 3.24 1.63
N LEU A 78 2.20 3.64 0.64
CA LEU A 78 2.15 2.99 -0.66
C LEU A 78 2.82 3.88 -1.71
N SER A 79 3.78 3.34 -2.43
CA SER A 79 4.49 4.04 -3.51
C SER A 79 4.44 3.25 -4.82
N LEU A 80 4.54 3.98 -5.93
CA LEU A 80 4.77 3.41 -7.25
C LEU A 80 6.20 3.72 -7.65
N ASN A 81 7.03 2.69 -7.88
CA ASN A 81 8.42 2.87 -8.27
C ASN A 81 8.83 1.84 -9.34
N GLU A 82 10.02 2.04 -9.90
CA GLU A 82 10.78 1.02 -10.60
C GLU A 82 11.08 -0.15 -9.64
N CYS A 83 10.98 -1.36 -10.17
CA CYS A 83 11.18 -2.58 -9.38
C CYS A 83 11.79 -3.69 -10.28
N TRP A 84 12.65 -3.28 -11.21
CA TRP A 84 13.43 -4.19 -12.04
C TRP A 84 14.67 -4.68 -11.29
N ASP A 85 15.43 -3.74 -10.72
CA ASP A 85 16.61 -4.03 -9.91
C ASP A 85 16.22 -4.13 -8.43
N THR A 86 16.67 -5.19 -7.77
CA THR A 86 16.43 -5.39 -6.33
C THR A 86 17.15 -4.35 -5.47
N THR A 87 18.28 -3.80 -5.94
CA THR A 87 19.08 -2.80 -5.22
C THR A 87 18.36 -1.47 -5.03
N VAL A 88 17.42 -1.13 -5.93
CA VAL A 88 16.59 0.09 -5.80
C VAL A 88 15.81 0.09 -4.49
N ARG A 89 15.40 -1.10 -4.00
CA ARG A 89 14.71 -1.20 -2.70
C ARG A 89 15.65 -0.90 -1.54
N ASP A 90 16.88 -1.40 -1.61
CA ASP A 90 17.90 -1.16 -0.59
C ASP A 90 18.28 0.32 -0.56
N ASP A 91 18.45 0.95 -1.73
CA ASP A 91 18.75 2.37 -1.86
C ASP A 91 17.62 3.26 -1.33
N MET A 92 16.38 2.93 -1.65
CA MET A 92 15.22 3.65 -1.14
C MET A 92 15.11 3.52 0.38
N GLU A 93 15.30 2.32 0.93
CA GLU A 93 15.28 2.08 2.37
C GLU A 93 16.40 2.87 3.07
N MET A 94 17.62 2.82 2.53
CA MET A 94 18.75 3.60 3.00
C MET A 94 18.44 5.10 3.02
N MET A 95 17.86 5.63 1.93
CA MET A 95 17.52 7.04 1.83
C MET A 95 16.43 7.47 2.81
N LEU A 96 15.41 6.64 3.03
CA LEU A 96 14.37 6.92 4.01
C LEU A 96 14.91 6.92 5.44
N ASN A 97 15.75 5.94 5.79
CA ASN A 97 16.43 5.90 7.09
C ASN A 97 17.32 7.13 7.32
N ARG A 98 17.88 7.71 6.24
CA ARG A 98 18.69 8.93 6.32
C ARG A 98 17.84 10.20 6.46
N LEU A 99 16.71 10.28 5.75
CA LEU A 99 15.84 11.46 5.73
C LEU A 99 14.97 11.57 6.98
N ALA A 100 14.51 10.43 7.49
CA ALA A 100 13.70 10.32 8.70
C ALA A 100 14.28 9.22 9.63
N PRO A 101 15.39 9.51 10.32
CA PRO A 101 16.00 8.58 11.25
C PRO A 101 15.08 8.26 12.44
N GLU A 102 15.13 7.03 12.94
CA GLU A 102 14.29 6.61 14.08
C GLU A 102 14.58 7.37 15.37
N ASP A 103 15.82 7.77 15.56
CA ASP A 103 16.33 8.48 16.72
C ASP A 103 16.30 10.01 16.58
N ALA A 104 15.69 10.53 15.50
CA ALA A 104 15.55 11.96 15.34
C ALA A 104 14.68 12.56 16.47
N PRO A 105 14.93 13.83 16.87
CA PRO A 105 14.26 14.46 18.00
C PRO A 105 12.82 14.88 17.66
N TYR A 106 11.97 13.91 17.31
CA TYR A 106 10.56 14.13 17.02
C TYR A 106 9.82 14.59 18.28
N LYS A 107 8.88 15.52 18.09
CA LYS A 107 8.05 16.05 19.19
C LYS A 107 6.89 15.12 19.56
N HIS A 108 6.51 14.23 18.66
CA HIS A 108 5.44 13.28 18.84
C HIS A 108 6.07 11.93 19.20
N GLN A 109 5.89 11.47 20.45
CA GLN A 109 6.54 10.26 20.97
C GLN A 109 5.57 9.44 21.86
N MET A 110 4.27 9.73 21.76
CA MET A 110 3.27 9.22 22.70
C MET A 110 2.88 7.77 22.44
N GLU A 111 2.98 7.28 21.19
CA GLU A 111 2.50 5.95 20.81
C GLU A 111 3.61 4.88 20.70
N GLY A 112 4.88 5.29 20.69
CA GLY A 112 6.02 4.38 20.64
C GLY A 112 7.24 4.96 19.92
N PRO A 113 8.38 4.24 19.93
CA PRO A 113 9.59 4.65 19.22
C PRO A 113 9.49 4.52 17.68
N ASP A 114 8.55 3.73 17.17
CA ASP A 114 8.33 3.45 15.73
C ASP A 114 7.29 4.36 15.06
N ASP A 115 6.54 5.12 15.86
CA ASP A 115 5.37 5.89 15.45
C ASP A 115 5.74 7.03 14.47
N MET A 116 6.65 7.91 14.89
CA MET A 116 7.06 9.04 14.06
C MET A 116 7.80 8.66 12.78
N PRO A 117 8.79 7.76 12.83
CA PRO A 117 9.47 7.31 11.62
C PRO A 117 8.47 6.71 10.62
N GLY A 118 7.49 5.93 11.07
CA GLY A 118 6.47 5.35 10.18
C GLY A 118 5.49 6.36 9.57
N ILE A 119 5.27 7.53 10.21
CA ILE A 119 4.39 8.59 9.71
C ILE A 119 5.10 9.54 8.75
N VAL A 120 6.39 9.80 8.97
CA VAL A 120 7.17 10.76 8.16
C VAL A 120 7.92 10.12 6.98
N GLN A 121 7.86 8.80 6.83
CA GLN A 121 8.46 8.01 5.74
C GLN A 121 7.43 7.61 4.66
#